data_AF-A0A2V9YL22-F1
#
_entry.id   AF-A0A2V9YL22-F1
#
_cell.length_a   1.000
_cell.length_b   1.000
_cell.length_c   1.000
_cell.angle_alpha   90.00
_cell.angle_beta   90.00
_cell.angle_gamma   90.00
#
_symmetry.space_group_name_H-M   'P 1'
#
loop_
_entity.id
_entity.type
_entity.pdbx_description
1 polymer ?
#
loop_
_entity_poly.entity_id
_entity_poly.type
_entity_poly.pdbx_seq_one_letter_code
_entity_poly.pdbx_strand_id
1 'polypeptide(L)'
;MVALLLAMPFAVNWIAVVAGLYPYGRTRQCMFLVLCALPGVAVALARMVGNSMVPACGLALLMVIGCHAFGTLQGRDLLPRAEQRHEHMDEMMEFVRRNIGPNDLIYTDQATSYQLRHYLCNQKPVSVDVSPEGSESFRCEGLHVVFSGPNAGALTAQGVDARWHESDDRLDLGLSSEHVWVVQGGWASGLGEELQHLPWFTKIDVHSFGRYLEIFRLPMRLPRPAQG
;
A
#
# COMPACT_ATOMS: atom_id res chain seq x y z
N MET A 1 3.51 -8.54 41.05
CA MET A 1 2.78 -7.34 40.60
C MET A 1 3.26 -6.85 39.24
N VAL A 2 4.55 -6.50 39.06
CA VAL A 2 5.09 -6.01 37.78
C VAL A 2 4.87 -6.99 36.60
N ALA A 3 5.08 -8.28 36.81
CA ALA A 3 4.84 -9.30 35.77
C ALA A 3 3.36 -9.35 35.31
N LEU A 4 2.42 -9.15 36.24
CA LEU A 4 0.99 -9.15 35.94
C LEU A 4 0.60 -7.92 35.10
N LEU A 5 1.15 -6.75 35.44
CA LEU A 5 0.95 -5.50 34.70
C LEU A 5 1.52 -5.57 33.28
N LEU A 6 2.66 -6.25 33.08
CA LEU A 6 3.28 -6.38 31.78
C LEU A 6 2.58 -7.43 30.89
N ALA A 7 1.95 -8.44 31.48
CA ALA A 7 1.18 -9.46 30.75
C ALA A 7 -0.24 -9.01 30.38
N MET A 8 -0.83 -8.10 31.15
CA MET A 8 -2.22 -7.65 30.96
C MET A 8 -2.50 -7.11 29.54
N PRO A 9 -1.66 -6.26 28.91
CA PRO A 9 -1.93 -5.75 27.56
C PRO A 9 -1.98 -6.86 26.50
N PHE A 10 -1.19 -7.92 26.67
CA PHE A 10 -1.23 -9.09 25.79
C PHE A 10 -2.54 -9.87 25.94
N ALA A 11 -2.97 -10.09 27.18
CA ALA A 11 -4.23 -10.77 27.46
C ALA A 11 -5.43 -9.99 26.92
N VAL A 12 -5.45 -8.67 27.15
CA VAL A 12 -6.51 -7.78 26.63
C VAL A 12 -6.54 -7.78 25.10
N ASN A 13 -5.38 -7.63 24.46
CA ASN A 13 -5.29 -7.67 22.99
C ASN A 13 -5.76 -9.02 22.44
N TRP A 14 -5.35 -10.13 23.07
CA TRP A 14 -5.77 -11.47 22.67
C TRP A 14 -7.29 -11.67 22.83
N ILE A 15 -7.87 -11.21 23.93
CA ILE A 15 -9.33 -11.26 24.16
C ILE A 15 -10.08 -10.42 23.11
N ALA A 16 -9.62 -9.19 22.85
CA ALA A 16 -10.25 -8.30 21.86
C ALA A 16 -10.25 -8.93 20.46
N VAL A 17 -9.20 -9.65 20.12
CA VAL A 17 -9.04 -10.37 18.86
C VAL A 17 -9.97 -11.57 18.77
N VAL A 18 -10.00 -12.41 19.80
CA VAL A 18 -10.89 -13.57 19.85
C VAL A 18 -12.36 -13.13 19.80
N ALA A 19 -12.67 -11.98 20.39
CA ALA A 19 -13.99 -11.37 20.33
C ALA A 19 -14.32 -10.69 18.99
N GLY A 20 -13.39 -10.66 18.02
CA GLY A 20 -13.57 -9.99 16.73
C GLY A 20 -13.66 -8.46 16.82
N LEU A 21 -13.37 -7.88 18.00
CA LEU A 21 -13.40 -6.44 18.24
C LEU A 21 -12.16 -5.74 17.69
N TYR A 22 -11.10 -6.50 17.41
CA TYR A 22 -9.85 -5.99 16.91
C TYR A 22 -9.28 -6.90 15.81
N PRO A 23 -8.99 -6.38 14.60
CA PRO A 23 -8.38 -7.17 13.56
C PRO A 23 -6.98 -7.61 14.01
N TYR A 24 -6.75 -8.92 14.07
CA TYR A 24 -5.41 -9.45 14.31
C TYR A 24 -4.64 -9.56 13.00
N GLY A 25 -3.33 -9.35 13.07
CA GLY A 25 -2.43 -9.98 12.11
C GLY A 25 -1.51 -9.06 11.31
N ARG A 26 -1.42 -7.76 11.60
CA ARG A 26 -0.39 -6.90 11.00
C ARG A 26 0.44 -6.16 12.04
N THR A 27 1.74 -6.08 11.78
CA THR A 27 2.80 -5.56 12.67
C THR A 27 2.51 -4.18 13.26
N ARG A 28 1.77 -3.33 12.52
CA ARG A 28 1.41 -1.97 12.96
C ARG A 28 0.49 -1.95 14.18
N GLN A 29 -0.44 -2.90 14.26
CA GLN A 29 -1.47 -2.92 15.29
C GLN A 29 -0.94 -3.46 16.61
N CYS A 30 0.07 -4.35 16.60
CA CYS A 30 0.65 -4.91 17.82
C CYS A 30 1.85 -4.11 18.36
N MET A 31 2.26 -3.02 17.70
CA MET A 31 3.49 -2.30 18.04
C MET A 31 3.46 -1.71 19.47
N PHE A 32 2.28 -1.34 19.98
CA PHE A 32 2.15 -0.83 21.34
C PHE A 32 2.49 -1.89 22.42
N LEU A 33 2.34 -3.18 22.12
CA LEU A 33 2.68 -4.27 23.04
C LEU A 33 4.19 -4.36 23.30
N VAL A 34 5.03 -3.85 22.38
CA VAL A 34 6.49 -3.84 22.53
C VAL A 34 6.91 -3.08 23.79
N LEU A 35 6.19 -2.02 24.16
CA LEU A 35 6.45 -1.23 25.36
C LEU A 35 6.32 -2.05 26.64
N CYS A 36 5.49 -3.09 26.65
CA CYS A 36 5.31 -4.00 27.78
C CYS A 36 6.15 -5.28 27.61
N ALA A 37 6.38 -5.71 26.37
CA ALA A 37 7.23 -6.86 26.04
C ALA A 37 8.66 -6.66 26.53
N LEU A 38 9.28 -5.53 26.18
CA LEU A 38 10.71 -5.29 26.43
C LEU A 38 11.05 -5.28 27.93
N PRO A 39 10.33 -4.55 28.80
CA PRO A 39 10.58 -4.63 30.25
C PRO A 39 10.29 -6.02 30.81
N GLY A 40 9.28 -6.72 30.29
CA GLY A 40 8.92 -8.06 30.73
C GLY A 40 10.04 -9.07 30.47
N VAL A 41 10.57 -9.04 29.24
CA VAL A 41 11.73 -9.85 28.85
C VAL A 41 12.96 -9.45 29.67
N ALA A 42 13.23 -8.16 29.86
CA ALA A 42 14.37 -7.71 30.66
C ALA A 42 14.32 -8.21 32.11
N VAL A 43 13.16 -8.12 32.77
CA VAL A 43 12.96 -8.63 34.14
C VAL A 43 13.08 -10.16 34.19
N ALA A 44 12.53 -10.88 33.21
CA ALA A 44 12.64 -12.34 33.13
C ALA A 44 14.09 -12.79 32.96
N LEU A 45 14.83 -12.15 32.04
CA LEU A 45 16.26 -12.39 31.81
C LEU A 45 17.08 -12.11 33.08
N ALA A 46 16.87 -10.95 33.71
CA ALA A 46 17.57 -10.58 34.94
C ALA A 46 17.35 -11.60 36.07
N ARG A 47 16.14 -12.18 36.17
CA ARG A 47 15.86 -13.23 37.16
C ARG A 47 16.45 -14.59 36.81
N MET A 48 16.44 -14.98 35.53
CA MET A 48 16.96 -16.28 35.10
C MET A 48 18.48 -16.36 35.21
N VAL A 49 19.17 -15.25 34.99
CA VAL A 49 20.63 -15.20 34.87
C VAL A 49 21.33 -14.86 36.19
N GLY A 50 20.61 -14.26 37.15
CA GLY A 50 21.20 -13.76 38.38
C GLY A 50 22.18 -12.61 38.12
N ASN A 51 23.22 -12.46 38.96
CA ASN A 51 24.15 -11.33 38.92
C ASN A 51 25.35 -11.53 37.95
N SER A 52 25.30 -12.52 37.06
CA SER A 52 26.43 -12.88 36.18
C SER A 52 26.21 -12.40 34.75
N MET A 53 27.10 -11.55 34.23
CA MET A 53 26.97 -10.96 32.88
C MET A 53 27.15 -11.98 31.75
N VAL A 54 27.97 -13.01 31.93
CA VAL A 54 28.30 -13.99 30.87
C VAL A 54 27.05 -14.76 30.38
N PRO A 55 26.25 -15.38 31.25
CA PRO A 55 25.01 -16.02 30.83
C PRO A 55 23.96 -15.04 30.29
N ALA A 56 23.98 -13.76 30.70
CA ALA A 56 23.08 -12.73 30.16
C ALA A 56 23.39 -12.47 28.68
N CYS A 57 24.67 -12.26 28.36
CA CYS A 57 25.12 -12.05 26.99
C CYS A 57 24.83 -13.27 26.11
N GLY A 58 25.05 -14.50 26.62
CA GLY A 58 24.77 -15.73 25.88
C GLY A 58 23.28 -15.88 25.53
N LEU A 59 22.39 -15.61 26.49
CA LEU A 59 20.95 -15.71 26.27
C LEU A 59 20.41 -14.60 25.34
N ALA A 60 20.92 -13.38 25.48
CA ALA A 60 20.60 -12.28 24.57
C ALA A 60 21.04 -12.60 23.13
N LEU A 61 22.24 -13.15 22.95
CA LEU A 61 22.74 -13.57 21.64
C LEU A 61 21.85 -14.66 21.02
N LEU A 62 21.46 -15.66 21.80
CA LEU A 62 20.54 -16.72 21.35
C LEU A 62 19.17 -16.15 20.94
N MET A 63 18.62 -15.20 21.70
CA MET A 63 17.39 -14.51 21.34
C MET A 63 17.53 -13.76 20.00
N VAL A 64 18.61 -13.01 19.81
CA VAL A 64 18.86 -12.29 18.54
C VAL A 64 18.97 -13.27 17.37
N ILE A 65 19.71 -14.38 17.53
CA ILE A 65 19.83 -15.42 16.51
C ILE A 65 18.47 -16.04 16.19
N GLY A 66 17.67 -16.35 17.22
CA GLY A 66 16.30 -16.87 17.04
C GLY A 66 15.39 -15.88 16.32
N CYS A 67 15.41 -14.61 16.73
CA CYS A 67 14.65 -13.55 16.05
C CYS A 67 15.09 -13.36 14.60
N HIS A 68 16.37 -13.48 14.28
CA HIS A 68 16.85 -13.39 12.90
C HIS A 68 16.49 -14.64 12.08
N ALA A 69 16.54 -15.82 12.67
CA ALA A 69 16.23 -17.08 11.98
C ALA A 69 14.73 -17.26 11.72
N PHE A 70 13.87 -16.81 12.65
CA PHE A 70 12.43 -17.07 12.61
C PHE A 70 11.55 -15.81 12.52
N GLY A 71 12.07 -14.63 12.91
CA GLY A 71 11.28 -13.41 13.04
C GLY A 71 11.16 -12.59 11.75
N THR A 72 12.12 -12.68 10.84
CA THR A 72 11.99 -12.12 9.49
C THR A 72 11.30 -13.12 8.58
N LEU A 73 10.02 -13.38 8.84
CA LEU A 73 9.13 -13.75 7.73
C LEU A 73 9.18 -12.56 6.76
N GLN A 74 9.76 -12.75 5.58
CA GLN A 74 9.58 -11.84 4.44
C GLN A 74 8.08 -11.85 4.10
N GLY A 75 7.30 -11.16 4.93
CA GLY A 75 5.87 -11.02 4.74
C GLY A 75 5.63 -10.21 3.47
N ARG A 76 4.43 -10.41 2.91
CA ARG A 76 3.88 -9.65 1.77
C ARG A 76 4.02 -8.12 1.87
N ASP A 77 4.37 -7.59 3.05
CA ASP A 77 4.46 -6.16 3.36
C ASP A 77 5.87 -5.57 3.21
N LEU A 78 6.90 -6.40 2.95
CA LEU A 78 8.27 -5.93 2.70
C LEU A 78 8.60 -6.07 1.22
N LEU A 79 8.69 -4.94 0.52
CA LEU A 79 9.25 -4.92 -0.84
C LEU A 79 10.68 -5.51 -0.80
N PRO A 80 11.02 -6.45 -1.70
CA PRO A 80 12.39 -6.92 -1.84
C PRO A 80 13.34 -5.74 -2.08
N ARG A 81 14.57 -5.79 -1.55
CA ARG A 81 15.55 -4.70 -1.74
C ARG A 81 15.79 -4.34 -3.20
N ALA A 82 15.69 -5.31 -4.11
CA ALA A 82 15.82 -5.07 -5.54
C ALA A 82 14.72 -4.13 -6.09
N GLU A 83 13.53 -4.16 -5.48
CA GLU A 83 12.34 -3.40 -5.88
C GLU A 83 12.24 -2.05 -5.13
N GLN A 84 13.11 -1.80 -4.14
CA GLN A 84 13.22 -0.54 -3.42
C GLN A 84 14.12 0.50 -4.13
N ARG A 85 14.53 0.22 -5.36
CA ARG A 85 15.43 1.09 -6.12
C ARG A 85 14.68 2.32 -6.61
N HIS A 86 15.24 3.50 -6.32
CA HIS A 86 14.73 4.77 -6.83
C HIS A 86 14.72 4.84 -8.36
N GLU A 87 15.62 4.10 -9.03
CA GLU A 87 15.73 4.03 -10.49
C GLU A 87 14.39 3.69 -11.18
N HIS A 88 13.62 2.73 -10.65
CA HIS A 88 12.32 2.36 -11.24
C HIS A 88 11.29 3.50 -11.15
N MET A 89 11.33 4.26 -10.06
CA MET A 89 10.46 5.41 -9.88
C MET A 89 10.88 6.56 -10.81
N ASP A 90 12.18 6.77 -11.00
CA ASP A 90 12.71 7.78 -11.91
C ASP A 90 12.34 7.47 -13.37
N GLU A 91 12.49 6.21 -13.79
CA GLU A 91 12.05 5.72 -15.12
C GLU A 91 10.53 5.91 -15.31
N MET A 92 9.74 5.58 -14.29
CA MET A 92 8.28 5.78 -14.32
C MET A 92 7.93 7.27 -14.46
N MET A 93 8.62 8.15 -13.73
CA MET A 93 8.39 9.59 -13.83
C MET A 93 8.85 10.17 -15.17
N GLU A 94 9.91 9.64 -15.75
CA GLU A 94 10.32 9.99 -17.11
C GLU A 94 9.28 9.55 -18.13
N PHE A 95 8.69 8.36 -17.97
CA PHE A 95 7.57 7.91 -18.79
C PHE A 95 6.37 8.84 -18.66
N VAL A 96 5.97 9.21 -17.43
CA VAL A 96 4.85 10.14 -17.18
C VAL A 96 5.08 11.47 -17.90
N ARG A 97 6.27 12.08 -17.74
CA ARG A 97 6.60 13.37 -18.37
C ARG A 97 6.60 13.33 -19.89
N ARG A 98 6.93 12.18 -20.50
CA ARG A 98 7.01 12.01 -21.95
C ARG A 98 5.67 11.67 -22.60
N ASN A 99 4.82 10.92 -21.90
CA ASN A 99 3.64 10.28 -22.51
C ASN A 99 2.30 10.81 -22.00
N ILE A 100 2.26 11.42 -20.81
CA ILE A 100 1.03 11.92 -20.19
C ILE A 100 0.98 13.44 -20.36
N GLY A 101 -0.05 13.90 -21.10
CA GLY A 101 -0.25 15.31 -21.36
C GLY A 101 -0.92 16.05 -20.18
N PRO A 102 -0.87 17.39 -20.15
CA PRO A 102 -1.49 18.20 -19.09
C PRO A 102 -3.04 18.13 -19.08
N ASN A 103 -3.66 17.65 -20.16
CA ASN A 103 -5.11 17.44 -20.20
C ASN A 103 -5.51 15.99 -19.89
N ASP A 104 -4.53 15.11 -19.68
CA ASP A 104 -4.79 13.72 -19.35
C ASP A 104 -5.05 13.57 -17.85
N LEU A 105 -5.89 12.59 -17.51
CA LEU A 105 -6.13 12.19 -16.13
C LEU A 105 -5.26 10.99 -15.76
N ILE A 106 -4.67 11.07 -14.57
CA ILE A 106 -4.07 9.94 -13.88
C ILE A 106 -5.04 9.47 -12.79
N TYR A 107 -5.41 8.18 -12.82
CA TYR A 107 -6.16 7.51 -11.76
C TYR A 107 -5.25 6.55 -10.99
N THR A 108 -5.36 6.54 -9.66
CA THR A 108 -4.48 5.72 -8.81
C THR A 108 -5.11 5.37 -7.45
N ASP A 109 -4.46 4.51 -6.65
CA ASP A 109 -4.84 4.34 -5.24
C ASP A 109 -4.23 5.43 -4.35
N GLN A 110 -4.79 5.57 -3.14
CA GLN A 110 -4.29 6.51 -2.15
C GLN A 110 -2.80 6.33 -1.82
N ALA A 111 -2.30 5.10 -1.80
CA ALA A 111 -0.92 4.81 -1.42
C ALA A 111 0.07 5.32 -2.46
N THR A 112 -0.24 5.09 -3.73
CA THR A 112 0.51 5.55 -4.89
C THR A 112 0.39 7.06 -5.03
N SER A 113 -0.76 7.66 -4.68
CA SER A 113 -0.94 9.12 -4.74
C SER A 113 0.06 9.87 -3.85
N TYR A 114 0.45 9.33 -2.69
CA TYR A 114 1.52 9.92 -1.86
C TYR A 114 2.86 9.96 -2.59
N GLN A 115 3.19 8.91 -3.34
CA GLN A 115 4.42 8.86 -4.14
C GLN A 115 4.33 9.88 -5.28
N LEU A 116 3.23 9.89 -6.02
CA LEU A 116 3.03 10.84 -7.13
C LEU A 116 3.10 12.30 -6.67
N ARG A 117 2.53 12.65 -5.51
CA ARG A 117 2.68 13.99 -4.95
C ARG A 117 4.14 14.37 -4.71
N HIS A 118 4.94 13.44 -4.18
CA HIS A 118 6.36 13.68 -3.92
C HIS A 118 7.12 13.98 -5.22
N TYR A 119 6.93 13.15 -6.25
CA TYR A 119 7.71 13.21 -7.49
C TYR A 119 7.16 14.20 -8.54
N LEU A 120 5.84 14.37 -8.65
CA LEU A 120 5.23 15.29 -9.63
C LEU A 120 5.23 16.74 -9.14
N CYS A 121 5.12 16.97 -7.83
CA CYS A 121 4.95 18.31 -7.28
C CYS A 121 6.26 18.90 -6.73
N ASN A 122 7.41 18.26 -6.99
CA ASN A 122 8.72 18.68 -6.49
C ASN A 122 8.70 18.92 -4.97
N GLN A 123 8.06 18.02 -4.22
CA GLN A 123 7.94 18.09 -2.75
C GLN A 123 7.21 19.34 -2.20
N LYS A 124 6.49 20.07 -3.05
CA LYS A 124 5.67 21.21 -2.59
C LYS A 124 4.37 20.71 -1.95
N PRO A 125 3.85 21.42 -0.93
CA PRO A 125 2.50 21.17 -0.42
C PRO A 125 1.47 21.32 -1.54
N VAL A 126 0.50 20.41 -1.60
CA VAL A 126 -0.56 20.42 -2.60
C VAL A 126 -1.90 20.44 -1.89
N SER A 127 -2.84 21.26 -2.39
CA SER A 127 -4.22 21.20 -1.96
C SER A 127 -4.88 19.95 -2.52
N VAL A 128 -5.62 19.26 -1.67
CA VAL A 128 -6.38 18.07 -2.05
C VAL A 128 -7.83 18.45 -2.13
N ASP A 129 -8.41 18.26 -3.31
CA ASP A 129 -9.83 18.48 -3.53
C ASP A 129 -10.57 17.17 -3.28
N VAL A 130 -11.57 17.20 -2.41
CA VAL A 130 -12.37 16.03 -2.04
C VAL A 130 -13.70 16.11 -2.77
N SER A 131 -13.98 15.11 -3.60
CA SER A 131 -15.27 14.95 -4.28
C SER A 131 -16.35 14.52 -3.27
N PRO A 132 -17.62 14.92 -3.45
CA PRO A 132 -18.75 14.41 -2.66
C PRO A 132 -18.84 12.88 -2.61
N GLU A 133 -18.32 12.22 -3.64
CA GLU A 133 -18.36 10.77 -3.85
C GLU A 133 -17.19 10.04 -3.14
N GLY A 134 -16.32 10.79 -2.45
CA GLY A 134 -15.21 10.25 -1.68
C GLY A 134 -13.94 9.96 -2.48
N SER A 135 -13.89 10.32 -3.77
CA SER A 135 -12.65 10.43 -4.52
C SER A 135 -11.91 11.71 -4.14
N GLU A 136 -10.59 11.67 -4.17
CA GLU A 136 -9.75 12.82 -3.89
C GLU A 136 -8.89 13.12 -5.10
N SER A 137 -8.54 14.39 -5.31
CA SER A 137 -7.73 14.80 -6.45
C SER A 137 -6.73 15.89 -6.09
N PHE A 138 -5.69 16.00 -6.91
CA PHE A 138 -4.73 17.09 -6.84
C PHE A 138 -4.19 17.42 -8.23
N ARG A 139 -3.65 18.63 -8.38
CA ARG A 139 -3.03 19.09 -9.63
C ARG A 139 -1.60 19.54 -9.41
N CYS A 140 -0.68 19.06 -10.25
CA CYS A 140 0.73 19.45 -10.22
C CYS A 140 1.31 19.54 -11.62
N GLU A 141 2.01 20.64 -11.93
CA GLU A 141 2.67 20.85 -13.23
C GLU A 141 1.72 20.59 -14.43
N GLY A 142 0.44 20.96 -14.28
CA GLY A 142 -0.60 20.74 -15.28
C GLY A 142 -1.25 19.35 -15.25
N LEU A 143 -0.64 18.35 -14.62
CA LEU A 143 -1.21 17.00 -14.49
C LEU A 143 -2.33 16.96 -13.46
N HIS A 144 -3.42 16.27 -13.79
CA HIS A 144 -4.54 16.03 -12.89
C HIS A 144 -4.50 14.58 -12.40
N VAL A 145 -4.37 14.40 -11.08
CA VAL A 145 -4.32 13.09 -10.45
C VAL A 145 -5.57 12.93 -9.58
N VAL A 146 -6.38 11.93 -9.88
CA VAL A 146 -7.51 11.49 -9.05
C VAL A 146 -7.14 10.16 -8.42
N PHE A 147 -7.49 9.97 -7.16
CA PHE A 147 -7.16 8.77 -6.45
C PHE A 147 -8.26 8.35 -5.48
N SER A 148 -8.25 7.06 -5.16
CA SER A 148 -9.23 6.47 -4.26
C SER A 148 -9.12 7.03 -2.84
N GLY A 149 -10.27 7.19 -2.17
CA GLY A 149 -10.33 7.72 -0.81
C GLY A 149 -9.70 6.79 0.24
N PRO A 150 -9.57 7.26 1.50
CA PRO A 150 -8.80 6.61 2.56
C PRO A 150 -9.20 5.17 2.92
N ASN A 151 -10.44 4.78 2.60
CA ASN A 151 -10.98 3.47 2.94
C ASN A 151 -10.99 2.47 1.77
N ALA A 152 -10.58 2.89 0.57
CA ALA A 152 -10.70 2.07 -0.64
C ALA A 152 -9.62 0.98 -0.77
N GLY A 153 -8.50 1.12 -0.08
CA GLY A 153 -7.37 0.19 -0.19
C GLY A 153 -6.65 0.27 -1.54
N ALA A 154 -5.96 -0.82 -1.91
CA ALA A 154 -5.28 -0.93 -3.20
C ALA A 154 -6.28 -1.14 -4.35
N LEU A 155 -5.93 -0.67 -5.54
CA LEU A 155 -6.71 -1.00 -6.74
C LEU A 155 -6.69 -2.52 -7.01
N THR A 156 -7.84 -3.07 -7.34
CA THR A 156 -8.03 -4.48 -7.73
C THR A 156 -8.75 -4.53 -9.07
N ALA A 157 -8.55 -5.60 -9.85
CA ALA A 157 -9.22 -5.72 -11.16
C ALA A 157 -10.75 -5.69 -11.02
N GLN A 158 -11.30 -6.31 -9.97
CA GLN A 158 -12.75 -6.28 -9.68
C GLN A 158 -13.25 -4.88 -9.31
N GLY A 159 -12.49 -4.13 -8.49
CA GLY A 159 -12.87 -2.77 -8.10
C GLY A 159 -12.82 -1.81 -9.28
N VAL A 160 -11.84 -1.97 -10.17
CA VAL A 160 -11.75 -1.21 -11.42
C VAL A 160 -12.90 -1.59 -12.37
N ASP A 161 -13.21 -2.87 -12.52
CA ASP A 161 -14.31 -3.35 -13.37
C ASP A 161 -15.67 -2.81 -12.92
N ALA A 162 -15.94 -2.88 -11.62
CA ALA A 162 -17.16 -2.35 -11.02
C ALA A 162 -17.30 -0.84 -11.30
N ARG A 163 -16.25 -0.06 -11.02
CA ARG A 163 -16.20 1.39 -11.27
C ARG A 163 -16.38 1.76 -12.74
N TRP A 164 -15.90 0.93 -13.66
CA TRP A 164 -16.05 1.19 -15.10
C TRP A 164 -17.46 0.88 -15.64
N HIS A 165 -18.21 0.01 -14.95
CA HIS A 165 -19.59 -0.32 -15.30
C HIS A 165 -20.60 0.62 -14.65
N GLU A 166 -20.29 1.15 -13.47
CA GLU A 166 -21.13 2.11 -12.79
C GLU A 166 -21.06 3.47 -13.51
N SER A 167 -22.22 3.96 -13.97
CA SER A 167 -22.29 5.11 -14.88
C SER A 167 -22.09 6.45 -14.16
N ASP A 168 -22.40 6.50 -12.86
CA ASP A 168 -22.26 7.70 -12.02
C ASP A 168 -20.77 7.96 -11.70
N ASP A 169 -20.03 6.92 -11.31
CA ASP A 169 -18.60 6.95 -10.94
C ASP A 169 -17.66 7.46 -12.07
N ARG A 170 -18.16 7.47 -13.32
CA ARG A 170 -17.45 7.97 -14.52
C ARG A 170 -17.58 9.48 -14.69
N LEU A 171 -18.64 10.08 -14.16
CA LEU A 171 -18.90 11.51 -14.17
C LEU A 171 -18.03 12.25 -13.13
N ASP A 172 -17.69 11.56 -12.04
CA ASP A 172 -17.00 12.13 -10.86
C ASP A 172 -15.51 12.34 -11.01
N LEU A 173 -14.90 11.70 -11.99
CA LEU A 173 -13.48 11.89 -12.29
C LEU A 173 -13.23 13.21 -13.06
N GLY A 174 -14.28 14.00 -13.35
CA GLY A 174 -14.16 15.28 -14.07
C GLY A 174 -13.59 15.11 -15.48
N LEU A 175 -13.94 13.99 -16.11
CA LEU A 175 -13.21 13.43 -17.24
C LEU A 175 -13.68 13.96 -18.59
N SER A 176 -12.85 14.81 -19.21
CA SER A 176 -13.02 15.23 -20.60
C SER A 176 -12.21 14.39 -21.60
N SER A 177 -11.32 13.49 -21.13
CA SER A 177 -10.45 12.68 -21.99
C SER A 177 -11.12 11.35 -22.37
N GLU A 178 -10.80 10.82 -23.56
CA GLU A 178 -11.29 9.50 -24.02
C GLU A 178 -10.62 8.32 -23.31
N HIS A 179 -9.52 8.59 -22.61
CA HIS A 179 -8.70 7.63 -21.90
C HIS A 179 -8.29 8.17 -20.53
N VAL A 180 -8.03 7.26 -19.61
CA VAL A 180 -7.40 7.56 -18.32
C VAL A 180 -6.15 6.72 -18.18
N TRP A 181 -5.10 7.35 -17.66
CA TRP A 181 -3.88 6.67 -17.28
C TRP A 181 -4.06 6.11 -15.89
N VAL A 182 -3.94 4.80 -15.73
CA VAL A 182 -3.89 4.18 -14.41
C VAL A 182 -2.43 4.03 -14.03
N VAL A 183 -2.08 4.51 -12.84
CA VAL A 183 -0.75 4.35 -12.25
C VAL A 183 -0.92 3.54 -10.97
N GLN A 184 -0.15 2.48 -10.81
CA GLN A 184 -0.14 1.68 -9.59
C GLN A 184 1.30 1.53 -9.11
N GLY A 185 1.53 1.84 -7.84
CA GLY A 185 2.80 1.62 -7.15
C GLY A 185 2.65 1.36 -5.66
N GLY A 186 1.42 1.00 -5.25
CA GLY A 186 0.98 0.93 -3.88
C GLY A 186 1.18 -0.45 -3.26
N TRP A 187 0.12 -0.95 -2.62
CA TRP A 187 0.16 -2.19 -1.83
C TRP A 187 -0.07 -3.47 -2.63
N ALA A 188 -0.29 -3.36 -3.94
CA ALA A 188 -0.57 -4.45 -4.85
C ALA A 188 0.22 -4.26 -6.16
N SER A 189 0.37 -5.35 -6.92
CA SER A 189 1.07 -5.44 -8.21
C SER A 189 0.30 -6.38 -9.14
N GLY A 190 0.55 -6.29 -10.44
CA GLY A 190 -0.09 -7.17 -11.43
C GLY A 190 -1.51 -6.77 -11.78
N LEU A 191 -1.96 -5.54 -11.46
CA LEU A 191 -3.32 -5.12 -11.80
C LEU A 191 -3.56 -5.11 -13.31
N GLY A 192 -2.56 -4.69 -14.09
CA GLY A 192 -2.67 -4.73 -15.54
C GLY A 192 -2.90 -6.16 -16.04
N GLU A 193 -2.11 -7.11 -15.55
CA GLU A 193 -2.26 -8.52 -15.90
C GLU A 193 -3.63 -9.08 -15.46
N GLU A 194 -4.08 -8.79 -14.24
CA GLU A 194 -5.40 -9.20 -13.75
C GLU A 194 -6.54 -8.60 -14.59
N LEU A 195 -6.43 -7.33 -14.99
CA LEU A 195 -7.42 -6.68 -15.85
C LEU A 195 -7.49 -7.33 -17.23
N GLN A 196 -6.36 -7.75 -17.82
CA GLN A 196 -6.36 -8.41 -19.12
C GLN A 196 -7.15 -9.74 -19.14
N HIS A 197 -7.39 -10.36 -17.98
CA HIS A 197 -8.25 -11.54 -17.87
C HIS A 197 -9.75 -11.21 -17.97
N LEU A 198 -10.12 -9.93 -17.84
CA LEU A 198 -11.49 -9.48 -18.03
C LEU A 198 -11.78 -9.21 -19.52
N PRO A 199 -12.97 -9.59 -20.03
CA PRO A 199 -13.28 -9.52 -21.47
C PRO A 199 -13.06 -8.13 -22.09
N TRP A 200 -13.30 -7.08 -21.29
CA TRP A 200 -13.34 -5.69 -21.73
C TRP A 200 -11.97 -5.00 -21.76
N PHE A 201 -10.96 -5.58 -21.10
CA PHE A 201 -9.63 -5.01 -20.94
C PHE A 201 -8.51 -5.86 -21.58
N THR A 202 -8.87 -6.77 -22.48
CA THR A 202 -7.96 -7.72 -23.16
C THR A 202 -6.82 -7.10 -23.98
N LYS A 203 -6.86 -5.78 -24.25
CA LYS A 203 -5.85 -5.06 -25.04
C LYS A 203 -5.35 -3.79 -24.35
N ILE A 204 -5.02 -3.89 -23.07
CA ILE A 204 -4.35 -2.80 -22.36
C ILE A 204 -2.84 -2.90 -22.53
N ASP A 205 -2.21 -1.77 -22.85
CA ASP A 205 -0.77 -1.62 -22.98
C ASP A 205 -0.19 -1.31 -21.59
N VAL A 206 0.46 -2.30 -20.98
CA VAL A 206 1.00 -2.22 -19.61
C VAL A 206 2.50 -1.95 -19.67
N HIS A 207 2.90 -0.82 -19.11
CA HIS A 207 4.29 -0.46 -18.90
C HIS A 207 4.67 -0.72 -17.45
N SER A 208 5.55 -1.69 -17.22
CA SER A 208 6.03 -2.04 -15.88
C SER A 208 7.42 -1.47 -15.63
N PHE A 209 7.64 -0.94 -14.42
CA PHE A 209 8.93 -0.43 -13.94
C PHE A 209 9.35 -1.25 -12.71
N GLY A 210 10.02 -2.37 -12.97
CA GLY A 210 10.19 -3.41 -11.94
C GLY A 210 8.92 -4.24 -11.77
N ARG A 211 8.68 -4.77 -10.58
CA ARG A 211 7.55 -5.69 -10.31
C ARG A 211 6.30 -5.01 -9.75
N TYR A 212 6.45 -3.83 -9.14
CA TYR A 212 5.38 -3.20 -8.35
C TYR A 212 4.86 -1.89 -8.92
N LEU A 213 5.56 -1.32 -9.91
CA LEU A 213 5.17 -0.08 -10.56
C LEU A 213 4.64 -0.38 -11.95
N GLU A 214 3.41 0.02 -12.23
CA GLU A 214 2.74 -0.20 -13.50
C GLU A 214 2.01 1.06 -13.95
N ILE A 215 2.10 1.37 -15.24
CA ILE A 215 1.31 2.40 -15.90
C ILE A 215 0.63 1.79 -17.12
N PHE A 216 -0.68 2.02 -17.24
CA PHE A 216 -1.42 1.57 -18.42
C PHE A 216 -2.57 2.52 -18.73
N ARG A 217 -3.11 2.41 -19.95
CA ARG A 217 -4.24 3.20 -20.41
C ARG A 217 -5.51 2.38 -20.40
N LEU A 218 -6.56 2.94 -19.79
CA LEU A 218 -7.89 2.38 -19.87
C LEU A 218 -8.79 3.27 -20.75
N PRO A 219 -9.61 2.66 -21.62
CA PRO A 219 -10.61 3.41 -22.36
C PRO A 219 -11.70 3.90 -21.41
N MET A 220 -12.14 5.14 -21.60
CA MET A 220 -13.22 5.69 -20.77
C MET A 220 -14.58 5.10 -21.09
N ARG A 221 -14.75 4.55 -22.30
CA ARG A 221 -15.95 3.82 -22.72
C ARG A 221 -15.54 2.39 -23.02
N LEU A 222 -16.12 1.44 -22.30
CA LEU A 222 -16.01 0.04 -22.66
C LEU A 222 -16.60 -0.17 -24.07
N PRO A 223 -15.93 -0.95 -24.94
CA PRO A 223 -16.54 -1.40 -26.18
C PRO A 223 -17.86 -2.11 -25.85
N ARG A 224 -18.95 -1.81 -26.56
CA ARG A 224 -20.16 -2.63 -26.43
C ARG A 224 -19.78 -4.08 -26.77
N PRO A 225 -20.23 -5.08 -26.01
CA PRO A 225 -20.08 -6.47 -26.43
C PRO A 225 -20.64 -6.59 -27.83
N ALA A 226 -19.87 -7.22 -28.73
CA ALA A 226 -20.38 -7.57 -30.05
C ALA A 226 -21.65 -8.40 -29.82
N GLN A 227 -22.80 -7.87 -30.25
CA GLN A 227 -24.04 -8.63 -30.26
C GLN A 227 -23.83 -9.75 -31.30
N GLY A 228 -23.53 -10.95 -30.80
CA GLY A 228 -23.58 -12.18 -31.57
C GLY A 228 -25.00 -12.70 -31.67
#